data_AF-A0A821UEY5-F1
#
_entry.id   AF-A0A821UEY5-F1
#
_cell.length_a   1.000
_cell.length_b   1.000
_cell.length_c   1.000
_cell.angle_alpha   90.00
_cell.angle_beta   90.00
_cell.angle_gamma   90.00
#
_symmetry.space_group_name_H-M   'P 1'
#
loop_
_entity.id
_entity.type
_entity.pdbx_description
1 polymer ?
#
loop_
_entity_poly.entity_id
_entity_poly.type
_entity_poly.pdbx_seq_one_letter_code
_entity_poly.pdbx_strand_id
1 'polypeptide(L)'
;YTIVETAKGKQCSLFDEYRYVCDRIRNTRTYWRCEQYINCSGRAKQNIEEPPVLTSPYNHDPPKEANDIAQFKKDLKHRIRE
;
A
#
# COMPACT_ATOMS: atom_id res chain seq x y z
N TYR A 1 6.04 2.33 8.55
CA TYR A 1 5.22 2.26 7.32
C TYR A 1 5.38 3.55 6.55
N THR A 2 5.26 3.54 5.22
CA THR A 2 5.37 4.76 4.41
C THR A 2 4.12 4.94 3.59
N ILE A 3 3.41 6.06 3.75
CA ILE A 3 2.27 6.44 2.93
C ILE A 3 2.74 7.46 1.90
N VAL A 4 2.27 7.31 0.68
CA VAL A 4 2.64 8.12 -0.47
C VAL A 4 1.38 8.37 -1.29
N GLU A 5 1.25 9.57 -1.84
CA GLU A 5 0.17 9.89 -2.77
C GLU A 5 0.73 9.87 -4.19
N THR A 6 0.07 9.13 -5.07
CA THR A 6 0.35 9.17 -6.50
C THR A 6 -0.18 10.48 -7.08
N ALA A 7 0.34 10.90 -8.22
CA ALA A 7 -0.09 12.13 -8.89
C ALA A 7 -1.58 12.18 -9.26
N LYS A 8 -2.22 11.01 -9.38
CA LYS A 8 -3.66 10.88 -9.64
C LYS A 8 -4.49 10.93 -8.35
N GLY A 9 -3.90 11.36 -7.23
CA GLY A 9 -4.55 11.46 -5.91
C GLY A 9 -4.78 10.11 -5.23
N LYS A 10 -4.22 9.01 -5.73
CA LYS A 10 -4.39 7.69 -5.12
C LYS A 10 -3.31 7.48 -4.07
N GLN A 11 -3.72 7.22 -2.83
CA GLN A 11 -2.79 6.90 -1.75
C GLN A 11 -2.33 5.43 -1.84
N CYS A 12 -1.04 5.20 -1.67
CA CYS A 12 -0.41 3.89 -1.56
C CYS A 12 0.37 3.82 -0.24
N SER A 13 0.57 2.61 0.26
CA SER A 13 1.30 2.38 1.50
C SER A 13 2.21 1.17 1.39
N LEU A 14 3.36 1.26 2.04
CA LEU A 14 4.30 0.16 2.19
C LEU A 14 4.45 -0.13 3.69
N PHE A 15 4.05 -1.34 4.08
CA PHE A 15 4.26 -1.87 5.41
C PHE A 15 4.32 -3.38 5.37
N ASP A 16 5.04 -3.96 6.33
CA ASP A 16 5.19 -5.41 6.46
C ASP A 16 5.83 -6.07 5.22
N GLU A 17 6.63 -5.33 4.45
CA GLU A 17 7.22 -5.78 3.17
C GLU A 17 6.20 -5.97 2.02
N TYR A 18 4.92 -5.67 2.26
CA TYR A 18 3.87 -5.75 1.25
C TYR A 18 3.44 -4.37 0.74
N ARG A 19 2.93 -4.39 -0.49
CA ARG A 19 2.42 -3.20 -1.19
C ARG A 19 0.92 -3.09 -1.05
N TYR A 20 0.51 -1.90 -0.67
CA TYR A 20 -0.88 -1.57 -0.45
C TYR A 20 -1.31 -0.35 -1.24
N VAL A 21 -2.56 -0.39 -1.66
CA VAL A 21 -3.25 0.73 -2.27
C VAL A 21 -4.45 1.07 -1.41
N CYS A 22 -4.73 2.36 -1.25
CA CYS A 22 -5.91 2.81 -0.52
C CYS A 22 -7.16 2.33 -1.27
N ASP A 23 -7.97 1.54 -0.58
CA ASP A 23 -9.26 1.07 -1.07
C ASP A 23 -10.33 2.11 -0.75
N ARG A 24 -10.36 2.57 0.51
CA ARG A 24 -11.33 3.54 1.00
C ARG A 24 -10.89 4.17 2.31
N ILE A 25 -11.31 5.40 2.54
CA ILE A 25 -11.13 6.12 3.80
C ILE A 25 -12.50 6.28 4.44
N ARG A 26 -12.63 5.92 5.72
CA ARG A 26 -13.85 6.14 6.51
C ARG A 26 -13.49 6.73 7.86
N ASN A 27 -13.98 7.93 8.12
CA ASN A 27 -13.77 8.63 9.38
C ASN A 27 -12.26 8.78 9.64
N THR A 28 -11.74 8.14 10.68
CA THR A 28 -10.31 8.13 11.06
C THR A 28 -9.57 6.88 10.61
N ARG A 29 -10.20 6.04 9.76
CA ARG A 29 -9.66 4.75 9.33
C ARG A 29 -9.44 4.70 7.81
N THR A 30 -8.23 4.39 7.41
CA THR A 30 -7.87 4.06 6.03
C THR A 30 -7.87 2.55 5.85
N TYR A 31 -8.59 2.08 4.85
CA TYR A 31 -8.60 0.68 4.46
C TYR A 31 -7.68 0.48 3.27
N TRP A 32 -6.78 -0.47 3.43
CA TRP A 32 -5.74 -0.79 2.48
C TRP A 32 -6.01 -2.18 1.89
N ARG A 33 -5.75 -2.31 0.60
CA ARG A 33 -5.79 -3.61 -0.10
C ARG A 33 -4.45 -3.87 -0.76
N CYS A 34 -4.08 -5.14 -0.87
CA CYS A 34 -2.89 -5.54 -1.60
C CYS A 34 -2.95 -5.01 -3.03
N GLU A 35 -1.81 -4.59 -3.58
CA GLU A 35 -1.69 -4.18 -4.98
C GLU A 35 -2.12 -5.32 -5.93
N GLN A 36 -1.76 -6.56 -5.59
CA GLN A 36 -2.13 -7.77 -6.33
C GLN A 36 -3.56 -8.25 -6.00
N TYR A 37 -4.50 -7.35 -5.67
CA TYR A 37 -5.81 -7.72 -5.13
C TYR A 37 -6.59 -8.76 -5.95
N ILE A 38 -6.34 -8.84 -7.26
CA ILE A 38 -6.94 -9.82 -8.17
C ILE A 38 -6.55 -11.24 -7.78
N ASN A 39 -5.30 -11.43 -7.33
CA ASN A 39 -4.71 -12.71 -6.94
C ASN A 39 -4.46 -12.81 -5.42
N CYS A 40 -4.76 -11.75 -4.66
CA CYS A 40 -4.46 -11.65 -3.24
C CYS A 40 -5.59 -10.97 -2.46
N SER A 41 -6.10 -11.64 -1.44
CA SER A 41 -7.10 -11.07 -0.53
C SER A 41 -6.50 -10.23 0.60
N GLY A 42 -5.19 -9.98 0.59
CA GLY A 42 -4.47 -9.23 1.62
C GLY A 42 -5.08 -7.86 1.86
N ARG A 43 -5.50 -7.60 3.10
CA ARG A 43 -6.15 -6.36 3.51
C ARG A 43 -5.54 -5.89 4.81
N ALA A 44 -5.56 -4.59 5.00
CA ALA A 44 -5.19 -3.97 6.25
C ALA A 44 -6.05 -2.74 6.54
N LYS A 45 -6.03 -2.31 7.78
CA LYS A 45 -6.66 -1.08 8.23
C LYS A 45 -5.63 -0.25 8.99
N GLN A 46 -5.69 1.06 8.85
CA GLN A 46 -4.84 1.98 9.56
C GLN A 46 -5.71 3.05 10.20
N ASN A 47 -5.51 3.29 11.49
CA ASN A 47 -6.05 4.49 12.13
C ASN A 47 -5.01 5.60 12.04
N ILE A 48 -5.44 6.86 12.02
CA ILE A 48 -4.52 8.02 11.89
C ILE A 48 -3.40 7.98 12.96
N GLU A 49 -3.73 7.51 14.17
CA GLU A 49 -2.82 7.50 15.32
C GLU A 49 -2.17 6.13 15.56
N GLU A 50 -2.47 5.13 14.74
CA GLU A 50 -1.99 3.76 14.95
C GLU A 50 -1.27 3.19 13.72
N PRO A 51 -0.33 2.26 13.92
CA PRO A 51 0.25 1.52 12.80
C PRO A 51 -0.82 0.74 12.03
N PRO A 52 -0.60 0.50 10.72
CA PRO A 52 -1.49 -0.36 9.94
C PRO A 52 -1.48 -1.79 10.52
N VAL A 53 -2.69 -2.35 10.64
CA VAL A 53 -2.94 -3.70 11.14
C VAL A 53 -3.48 -4.55 10.00
N LEU A 54 -2.85 -5.70 9.76
CA LEU A 54 -3.32 -6.69 8.81
C LEU A 54 -4.69 -7.23 9.24
N THR A 55 -5.65 -7.23 8.33
CA THR A 55 -7.00 -7.77 8.56
C THR A 55 -7.28 -9.03 7.75
N SER A 56 -6.49 -9.31 6.71
CA SER A 56 -6.58 -10.54 5.94
C SER A 56 -5.19 -10.97 5.46
N PRO A 57 -4.86 -12.26 5.54
CA PRO A 57 -3.54 -12.77 5.15
C PRO A 57 -3.30 -12.64 3.65
N TYR A 58 -2.02 -12.60 3.29
CA TYR A 58 -1.59 -12.68 1.90
C TYR A 58 -1.58 -14.13 1.44
N ASN A 59 -1.71 -14.32 0.14
CA ASN A 59 -1.60 -15.63 -0.51
C ASN A 59 -0.38 -15.67 -1.45
N HIS A 60 0.61 -14.82 -1.19
CA HIS A 60 1.85 -14.72 -1.95
C HIS A 60 2.96 -14.27 -1.01
N ASP A 61 4.19 -14.66 -1.32
CA ASP A 61 5.38 -14.14 -0.67
C ASP A 61 5.48 -12.62 -0.89
N PRO A 62 6.06 -11.87 0.06
CA PRO A 62 6.33 -10.46 -0.16
C PRO A 62 7.22 -10.29 -1.40
N PRO A 63 7.11 -9.17 -2.16
CA PRO A 63 8.02 -8.88 -3.26
C PRO A 63 9.46 -9.01 -2.75
N LYS A 64 10.20 -10.00 -3.27
CA LYS A 64 11.40 -10.57 -2.63
C LYS A 64 12.60 -9.63 -2.52
N GLU A 65 12.53 -8.37 -2.98
CA GLU A 65 13.72 -7.54 -3.13
C GLU A 65 13.52 -6.07 -2.76
N ALA A 66 14.49 -5.52 -2.02
CA ALA A 66 14.61 -4.10 -1.71
C ALA A 66 14.64 -3.20 -2.97
N ASN A 67 15.00 -3.79 -4.12
CA ASN A 67 14.97 -3.12 -5.42
C ASN A 67 13.53 -2.81 -5.89
N ASP A 68 12.55 -3.65 -5.54
CA ASP A 68 11.13 -3.41 -5.82
C ASP A 68 10.58 -2.24 -4.97
N ILE A 69 11.07 -2.10 -3.73
CA ILE A 69 10.75 -0.98 -2.83
C ILE A 69 11.39 0.33 -3.33
N ALA A 70 12.63 0.28 -3.83
CA ALA A 70 13.30 1.43 -4.43
C ALA A 70 12.67 1.82 -5.78
N GLN A 71 12.29 0.83 -6.59
CA GLN A 71 11.54 1.01 -7.82
C GLN A 71 10.15 1.60 -7.54
N PHE A 72 9.49 1.22 -6.44
CA PHE A 72 8.25 1.84 -5.98
C PHE A 72 8.44 3.32 -5.64
N LYS A 73 9.49 3.68 -4.88
CA LYS A 73 9.85 5.09 -4.65
C LYS A 73 10.09 5.87 -5.95
N LYS A 74 10.56 5.21 -7.01
CA LYS A 74 10.74 5.79 -8.35
C LYS A 74 9.43 5.87 -9.15
N ASP A 75 8.60 4.83 -9.16
CA ASP A 75 7.31 4.78 -9.88
C ASP A 75 6.32 5.82 -9.33
N LEU A 76 6.29 5.97 -8.00
CA LEU A 76 5.53 7.03 -7.33
C LEU A 76 5.97 8.41 -7.77
N LYS A 77 7.28 8.64 -7.95
CA LYS A 77 7.84 9.92 -8.40
C LYS A 77 7.62 10.15 -9.89
N HIS A 78 7.66 9.11 -10.72
CA HIS A 78 7.48 9.23 -12.17
C HIS A 78 6.05 9.63 -12.53
N ARG A 79 5.05 9.09 -11.82
CA ARG A 79 3.65 9.42 -12.09
C ARG A 79 3.28 10.89 -11.80
N ILE A 80 4.10 11.66 -11.07
CA ILE A 80 3.90 13.09 -10.68
C ILE A 80 4.12 14.07 -11.83
N ARG A 81 4.62 13.62 -12.99
CA ARG A 81 4.78 14.46 -14.17
C ARG A 81 4.32 13.72 -15.41
N GLU A 82 3.06 13.90 -15.81
CA GLU A 82 2.59 13.99 -17.20
C GLU A 82 1.29 14.81 -17.24
#